data_AF-G4ZYN4-F1
#
_entry.id   AF-G4ZYN4-F1
#
_cell.length_a   1.000
_cell.length_b   1.000
_cell.length_c   1.000
_cell.angle_alpha   90.00
_cell.angle_beta   90.00
_cell.angle_gamma   90.00
#
_symmetry.space_group_name_H-M   'P 1'
#
loop_
_entity.id
_entity.type
_entity.pdbx_description
1 polymer ?
#
loop_
_entity_poly.entity_id
_entity_poly.type
_entity_poly.pdbx_seq_one_letter_code
_entity_poly.pdbx_strand_id
1 'polypeptide(L)'
;LSVSNFEELLKRRWACITDDDIVALASNEEPIHTQFVFEFFVYLAPVVRPIDGIRRATADRVRAAAAEIVTLQAEGREQFGPIATHHLAIHRARQPEGTPFAIPEDNTMQQARALDAAVAALEDTAAEPEEDVVEIEVELFGTWVKMRVKRSTLREAVGLPQHDIFTRGIFHGFRPEAMMPQGEDVPDEDHQMSEN
;
A
#
# COMPACT_ATOMS: atom_id res chain seq x y z
N LEU A 1 3.69 36.56 -7.06
CA LEU A 1 4.39 37.80 -6.64
C LEU A 1 3.34 38.80 -6.19
N SER A 2 3.21 39.11 -4.90
CA SER A 2 2.49 40.34 -4.52
C SER A 2 3.40 41.53 -4.82
N VAL A 3 2.84 42.59 -5.38
CA VAL A 3 3.57 43.83 -5.70
C VAL A 3 4.29 44.40 -4.46
N SER A 4 3.73 44.14 -3.28
CA SER A 4 4.23 44.55 -1.97
C SER A 4 5.61 43.98 -1.61
N ASN A 5 5.91 42.71 -1.93
CA ASN A 5 7.19 42.10 -1.56
C ASN A 5 8.37 42.62 -2.40
N PHE A 6 8.13 42.95 -3.67
CA PHE A 6 9.17 43.45 -4.57
C PHE A 6 9.64 44.85 -4.16
N GLU A 7 8.70 45.75 -3.89
CA GLU A 7 9.01 47.13 -3.52
C GLU A 7 9.76 47.21 -2.19
N GLU A 8 9.39 46.39 -1.21
CA GLU A 8 10.06 46.37 0.10
C GLU A 8 11.49 45.84 0.01
N LEU A 9 11.71 44.76 -0.76
CA LEU A 9 13.05 44.20 -0.98
C LEU A 9 13.96 45.14 -1.77
N LEU A 10 13.40 45.84 -2.77
CA LEU A 10 14.12 46.87 -3.53
C LEU A 10 14.57 48.01 -2.61
N LYS A 11 13.67 48.52 -1.76
CA LYS A 11 13.99 49.60 -0.80
C LYS A 11 15.07 49.18 0.20
N ARG A 12 15.01 47.95 0.73
CA ARG A 12 16.03 47.43 1.64
C ARG A 12 17.39 47.32 0.97
N ARG A 13 17.46 46.81 -0.26
CA ARG A 13 18.71 46.69 -1.01
C ARG A 13 19.28 48.04 -1.41
N TRP A 14 18.43 49.00 -1.79
CA TRP A 14 18.84 50.38 -2.05
C TRP A 14 19.47 51.04 -0.82
N ALA A 15 18.96 50.75 0.38
CA ALA A 15 19.52 51.23 1.64
C ALA A 15 20.88 50.58 2.01
N CYS A 16 21.31 49.52 1.31
CA CYS A 16 22.61 48.87 1.51
C CYS A 16 23.70 49.40 0.58
N ILE A 17 23.37 50.29 -0.36
CA ILE A 17 24.36 50.97 -1.21
C ILE A 17 25.16 51.93 -0.34
N THR A 18 26.48 51.79 -0.33
CA THR A 18 27.37 52.64 0.47
C THR A 18 27.77 53.90 -0.31
N ASP A 19 28.21 54.95 0.41
CA ASP A 19 28.68 56.18 -0.23
C ASP A 19 29.86 55.92 -1.18
N ASP A 20 30.69 54.93 -0.89
CA ASP A 20 31.82 54.50 -1.74
C ASP A 20 31.33 53.90 -3.06
N ASP A 21 30.23 53.12 -3.04
CA ASP A 21 29.61 52.56 -4.24
C ASP A 21 29.03 53.68 -5.13
N ILE A 22 28.44 54.72 -4.52
CA ILE A 22 27.90 55.88 -5.25
C ILE A 22 29.03 56.66 -5.93
N VAL A 23 30.15 56.86 -5.25
CA VAL A 23 31.34 57.54 -5.82
C VAL A 23 31.95 56.72 -6.96
N ALA A 24 32.02 55.39 -6.83
CA ALA A 24 32.51 54.50 -7.89
C ALA A 24 31.59 54.54 -9.12
N LEU A 25 30.27 54.52 -8.93
CA LEU A 25 29.27 54.60 -10.00
C LEU A 25 29.27 55.97 -10.71
N ALA A 26 29.51 57.05 -9.97
CA ALA A 26 29.56 58.41 -10.50
C ALA A 26 30.89 58.73 -11.24
N SER A 27 31.94 57.96 -10.99
CA SER A 27 33.26 58.14 -11.63
C SER A 27 33.36 57.49 -13.01
N ASN A 28 32.37 56.69 -13.40
CA ASN A 28 32.29 56.05 -14.72
C ASN A 28 31.54 56.94 -15.72
N GLU A 29 32.00 56.97 -16.98
CA GLU A 29 31.40 57.76 -18.07
C GLU A 29 30.04 57.21 -18.54
N GLU A 30 29.70 55.99 -18.15
CA GLU A 30 28.44 55.35 -18.50
C GLU A 30 27.29 55.79 -17.60
N PRO A 31 26.04 55.84 -18.10
CA PRO A 31 24.91 56.20 -17.27
C PRO A 31 24.65 55.15 -16.18
N ILE A 32 24.23 55.58 -14.99
CA ILE A 32 24.08 54.73 -13.78
C ILE A 32 23.23 53.45 -14.02
N HIS A 33 22.25 53.52 -14.92
CA HIS A 33 21.37 52.39 -15.23
C HIS A 33 22.04 51.28 -16.05
N THR A 34 23.21 51.50 -16.66
CA THR A 34 24.01 50.44 -17.30
C THR A 34 25.02 49.82 -16.34
N GLN A 35 25.37 50.54 -15.28
CA GLN A 35 26.33 50.08 -14.27
C GLN A 35 25.66 49.25 -13.15
N PHE A 36 24.37 49.49 -12.89
CA PHE A 36 23.60 48.80 -11.87
C PHE A 36 22.79 47.64 -12.45
N VAL A 37 23.21 46.40 -12.15
CA VAL A 37 22.50 45.17 -12.57
C VAL A 37 21.76 44.57 -11.37
N PHE A 38 20.45 44.44 -11.49
CA PHE A 38 19.62 43.80 -10.47
C PHE A 38 19.22 42.39 -10.90
N GLU A 39 19.88 41.40 -10.32
CA GLU A 39 19.51 39.99 -10.49
C GLU A 39 18.54 39.56 -9.36
N PHE A 40 17.45 38.92 -9.75
CA PHE A 40 16.50 38.32 -8.81
C PHE A 40 16.08 36.93 -9.28
N PHE A 41 15.93 36.04 -8.30
CA PHE A 41 15.43 34.69 -8.52
C PHE A 41 13.94 34.67 -8.20
N VAL A 42 13.11 34.37 -9.20
CA VAL A 42 11.68 34.13 -8.99
C VAL A 42 11.50 32.64 -8.73
N TYR A 43 11.26 32.29 -7.47
CA TYR A 43 10.79 30.96 -7.12
C TYR A 43 9.29 30.89 -7.42
N LEU A 44 8.95 30.26 -8.54
CA LEU A 44 7.58 29.86 -8.81
C LEU A 44 7.26 28.68 -7.90
N ALA A 45 6.10 28.72 -7.22
CA ALA A 45 5.57 27.51 -6.61
C ALA A 45 5.44 26.46 -7.72
N PRO A 46 5.97 25.24 -7.53
CA PRO A 46 5.85 24.22 -8.54
C PRO A 46 4.36 24.03 -8.84
N VAL A 47 4.01 24.11 -10.13
CA VAL A 47 2.70 23.62 -10.61
C VAL A 47 2.58 22.20 -10.09
N VAL A 48 1.52 21.90 -9.33
CA VAL A 48 1.25 20.57 -8.81
C VAL A 48 1.21 19.61 -9.99
N ARG A 49 2.35 18.95 -10.26
CA ARG A 49 2.39 17.83 -11.21
C ARG A 49 1.80 16.65 -10.46
N PRO A 50 0.98 15.81 -11.11
CA PRO A 50 0.56 14.55 -10.49
C PRO A 50 1.83 13.83 -10.04
N ILE A 51 1.88 13.50 -8.76
CA ILE A 51 3.05 12.92 -8.12
C ILE A 51 3.29 11.55 -8.75
N ASP A 52 4.37 11.41 -9.50
CA ASP A 52 4.76 10.17 -10.17
C ASP A 52 5.49 9.24 -9.19
N GLY A 53 4.86 8.98 -8.04
CA GLY A 53 5.46 8.31 -6.89
C GLY A 53 4.52 7.30 -6.22
N ILE A 54 5.12 6.25 -5.65
CA ILE A 54 4.41 5.24 -4.85
C ILE A 54 4.28 5.78 -3.42
N ARG A 55 3.07 5.83 -2.89
CA ARG A 55 2.79 6.23 -1.51
C ARG A 55 2.84 5.03 -0.56
N ARG A 56 2.93 5.30 0.74
CA ARG A 56 2.78 4.27 1.77
C ARG A 56 1.33 3.79 1.83
N ALA A 57 1.16 2.47 1.89
CA ALA A 57 -0.12 1.84 2.20
C ALA A 57 -0.38 1.91 3.71
N THR A 58 -0.82 3.08 4.20
CA THR A 58 -1.20 3.25 5.62
C THR A 58 -2.53 2.56 5.91
N ALA A 59 -2.86 2.35 7.19
CA ALA A 59 -4.03 1.59 7.61
C ALA A 59 -5.35 2.19 7.08
N ASP A 60 -5.48 3.52 7.17
CA ASP A 60 -6.65 4.28 6.73
C ASP A 60 -6.83 4.20 5.22
N ARG A 61 -5.72 4.23 4.48
CA ARG A 61 -5.74 4.16 3.02
C ARG A 61 -6.02 2.76 2.52
N VAL A 62 -5.50 1.74 3.18
CA VAL A 62 -5.87 0.35 2.90
C VAL A 62 -7.34 0.11 3.21
N ARG A 63 -7.88 0.67 4.30
CA ARG A 63 -9.32 0.60 4.61
C ARG A 63 -10.18 1.33 3.57
N ALA A 64 -9.78 2.53 3.15
CA ALA A 64 -10.48 3.27 2.10
C ALA A 64 -10.46 2.52 0.76
N ALA A 65 -9.29 1.97 0.39
CA ALA A 65 -9.13 1.14 -0.80
C ALA A 65 -9.99 -0.13 -0.74
N ALA A 66 -10.02 -0.81 0.40
CA ALA A 66 -10.87 -1.99 0.60
C ALA A 66 -12.37 -1.63 0.43
N ALA A 67 -12.83 -0.50 0.96
CA ALA A 67 -14.20 -0.03 0.77
C ALA A 67 -14.51 0.27 -0.71
N GLU A 68 -13.59 0.91 -1.44
CA GLU A 68 -13.71 1.15 -2.88
C GLU A 68 -13.82 -0.17 -3.66
N ILE A 69 -12.99 -1.16 -3.32
CA ILE A 69 -13.04 -2.50 -3.95
C ILE A 69 -14.38 -3.19 -3.69
N VAL A 70 -14.90 -3.14 -2.46
CA VAL A 70 -16.22 -3.72 -2.12
C VAL A 70 -17.32 -3.09 -2.96
N THR A 71 -17.30 -1.76 -3.17
CA THR A 71 -18.28 -1.10 -4.04
C THR A 71 -18.17 -1.55 -5.49
N LEU A 72 -16.96 -1.72 -6.02
CA LEU A 72 -16.73 -2.21 -7.38
C LEU A 72 -17.19 -3.65 -7.58
N GLN A 73 -17.00 -4.50 -6.57
CA GLN A 73 -17.50 -5.87 -6.59
C GLN A 73 -19.04 -5.90 -6.57
N ALA A 74 -19.68 -5.01 -5.81
CA ALA A 74 -21.13 -4.88 -5.76
C ALA A 74 -21.73 -4.40 -7.09
N GLU A 75 -20.99 -3.58 -7.85
CA GLU A 75 -21.35 -3.17 -9.22
C GLU A 75 -21.23 -4.31 -10.26
N GLY A 76 -20.76 -5.50 -9.85
CA GLY A 76 -20.71 -6.69 -10.71
C GLY A 76 -19.62 -6.67 -11.77
N ARG A 77 -18.61 -5.80 -11.64
CA ARG A 77 -17.52 -5.68 -12.62
C ARG A 77 -16.56 -6.88 -12.55
N GLU A 78 -16.19 -7.31 -11.35
CA GLU A 78 -15.28 -8.44 -11.12
C GLU A 78 -15.40 -8.91 -9.66
N GLN A 79 -15.22 -10.21 -9.40
CA GLN A 79 -15.17 -10.76 -8.04
C GLN A 79 -13.75 -11.26 -7.73
N PHE A 80 -13.23 -10.87 -6.57
CA PHE A 80 -11.94 -11.29 -6.05
C PHE A 80 -12.15 -12.10 -4.79
N GLY A 81 -11.33 -13.15 -4.63
CA GLY A 81 -11.24 -13.84 -3.35
C GLY A 81 -10.47 -13.01 -2.32
N PRO A 82 -10.39 -13.48 -1.07
CA PRO A 82 -9.82 -12.72 0.04
C PRO A 82 -8.34 -12.34 -0.17
N ILE A 83 -7.53 -13.21 -0.78
CA ILE A 83 -6.10 -12.98 -0.99
C ILE A 83 -5.89 -11.92 -2.07
N ALA A 84 -6.56 -12.05 -3.22
CA ALA A 84 -6.52 -11.09 -4.30
C ALA A 84 -7.07 -9.72 -3.88
N THR A 85 -8.14 -9.70 -3.08
CA THR A 85 -8.72 -8.47 -2.53
C THR A 85 -7.71 -7.73 -1.65
N HIS A 86 -7.02 -8.46 -0.76
CA HIS A 86 -6.03 -7.86 0.12
C HIS A 86 -4.84 -7.28 -0.66
N HIS A 87 -4.32 -8.02 -1.65
CA HIS A 87 -3.28 -7.52 -2.54
C HIS A 87 -3.72 -6.25 -3.28
N LEU A 88 -4.93 -6.27 -3.84
CA LEU A 88 -5.50 -5.13 -4.58
C LEU A 88 -5.69 -3.90 -3.68
N ALA A 89 -6.14 -4.10 -2.44
CA ALA A 89 -6.29 -3.02 -1.46
C ALA A 89 -4.94 -2.35 -1.13
N ILE A 90 -3.88 -3.14 -0.95
CA ILE A 90 -2.53 -2.61 -0.74
C ILE A 90 -2.05 -1.88 -1.99
N HIS A 91 -2.19 -2.48 -3.18
CA HIS A 91 -1.77 -1.84 -4.42
C HIS A 91 -2.48 -0.50 -4.62
N ARG A 92 -3.80 -0.46 -4.41
CA ARG A 92 -4.61 0.75 -4.52
C ARG A 92 -4.23 1.80 -3.46
N ALA A 93 -3.97 1.39 -2.23
CA ALA A 93 -3.54 2.30 -1.16
C ALA A 93 -2.18 2.97 -1.46
N ARG A 94 -1.33 2.33 -2.26
CA ARG A 94 -0.05 2.90 -2.69
C ARG A 94 -0.18 3.91 -3.83
N GLN A 95 -1.30 3.91 -4.55
CA GLN A 95 -1.48 4.83 -5.67
C GLN A 95 -1.70 6.27 -5.18
N PRO A 96 -1.25 7.29 -5.92
CA PRO A 96 -1.63 8.67 -5.68
C PRO A 96 -3.14 8.88 -5.72
N GLU A 97 -3.60 9.97 -5.08
CA GLU A 97 -5.00 10.35 -5.12
C GLU A 97 -5.39 10.82 -6.53
N GLY A 98 -6.59 10.43 -6.98
CA GLY A 98 -7.06 10.71 -8.34
C GLY A 98 -6.58 9.75 -9.42
N THR A 99 -5.69 8.80 -9.11
CA THR A 99 -5.33 7.71 -10.04
C THR A 99 -6.59 6.90 -10.37
N PRO A 100 -6.88 6.62 -11.66
CA PRO A 100 -7.99 5.76 -12.03
C PRO A 100 -7.86 4.39 -11.37
N PHE A 101 -8.99 3.82 -10.93
CA PHE A 101 -8.97 2.46 -10.42
C PHE A 101 -8.64 1.50 -11.56
N ALA A 102 -7.56 0.74 -11.40
CA ALA A 102 -7.13 -0.29 -12.32
C ALA A 102 -6.66 -1.51 -11.53
N ILE A 103 -6.97 -2.69 -12.04
CA ILE A 103 -6.53 -3.94 -11.45
C ILE A 103 -5.12 -4.23 -11.97
N PRO A 104 -4.15 -4.54 -11.11
CA PRO A 104 -2.81 -4.88 -11.54
C PRO A 104 -2.81 -6.12 -12.43
N GLU A 105 -2.13 -6.05 -13.57
CA GLU A 105 -1.87 -7.21 -14.45
C GLU A 105 -0.53 -7.90 -14.12
N ASP A 106 -0.04 -7.73 -12.89
CA ASP A 106 1.23 -8.32 -12.46
C ASP A 106 1.09 -9.81 -12.09
N ASN A 107 2.24 -10.49 -12.02
CA ASN A 107 2.30 -11.90 -11.65
C ASN A 107 1.75 -12.14 -10.23
N THR A 108 1.89 -11.16 -9.33
CA THR A 108 1.41 -11.27 -7.95
C THR A 108 -0.11 -11.33 -7.88
N MET A 109 -0.80 -10.51 -8.68
CA MET A 109 -2.26 -10.53 -8.78
C MET A 109 -2.75 -11.83 -9.39
N GLN A 110 -2.08 -12.35 -10.43
CA GLN A 110 -2.41 -13.66 -11.00
C GLN A 110 -2.22 -14.80 -9.98
N GLN A 111 -1.12 -14.79 -9.24
CA GLN A 111 -0.85 -15.76 -8.18
C GLN A 111 -1.89 -15.66 -7.05
N ALA A 112 -2.25 -14.45 -6.62
CA ALA A 112 -3.26 -14.24 -5.59
C ALA A 112 -4.62 -14.82 -6.01
N ARG A 113 -5.05 -14.60 -7.27
CA ARG A 113 -6.26 -15.21 -7.83
C ARG A 113 -6.18 -16.74 -7.87
N ALA A 114 -5.04 -17.29 -8.26
CA ALA A 114 -4.84 -18.74 -8.29
C ALA A 114 -4.90 -19.37 -6.89
N LEU A 115 -4.36 -18.69 -5.88
CA LEU A 115 -4.46 -19.11 -4.48
C LEU A 115 -5.91 -19.05 -3.98
N ASP A 116 -6.65 -17.99 -4.31
CA ASP A 116 -8.08 -17.90 -3.97
C ASP A 116 -8.88 -19.04 -4.61
N ALA A 117 -8.59 -19.40 -5.87
CA ALA A 117 -9.23 -20.54 -6.52
C ALA A 117 -8.87 -21.88 -5.85
N ALA A 118 -7.62 -22.04 -5.40
CA ALA A 118 -7.19 -23.22 -4.65
C ALA A 118 -7.89 -23.31 -3.28
N VAL A 119 -8.08 -22.18 -2.58
CA VAL A 119 -8.84 -22.13 -1.32
C VAL A 119 -10.28 -22.55 -1.55
N ALA A 120 -10.96 -21.99 -2.56
CA ALA A 120 -12.34 -22.34 -2.88
C ALA A 120 -12.50 -23.84 -3.18
N ALA A 121 -11.58 -24.43 -3.95
CA ALA A 121 -11.60 -25.86 -4.25
C ALA A 121 -11.41 -26.74 -3.00
N LEU A 122 -10.60 -26.29 -2.02
CA LEU A 122 -10.43 -26.98 -0.75
C LEU A 122 -11.68 -26.87 0.13
N GLU A 123 -12.35 -25.72 0.15
CA GLU A 123 -13.60 -25.53 0.90
C GLU A 123 -14.73 -26.41 0.36
N ASP A 124 -14.84 -26.55 -0.96
CA ASP A 124 -15.80 -27.46 -1.59
C ASP A 124 -15.55 -28.94 -1.21
N THR A 125 -14.28 -29.30 -0.99
CA THR A 125 -13.88 -30.66 -0.58
C THR A 125 -14.03 -30.89 0.94
N ALA A 126 -13.87 -29.84 1.74
CA ALA A 126 -13.92 -29.87 3.20
C ALA A 126 -15.33 -29.70 3.79
N ALA A 127 -16.34 -29.44 2.96
CA ALA A 127 -17.73 -29.24 3.39
C ALA A 127 -18.41 -30.52 3.91
N GLU A 128 -17.76 -31.69 3.79
CA GLU A 128 -18.22 -32.88 4.51
C GLU A 128 -17.89 -32.75 6.01
N PRO A 129 -18.88 -32.91 6.91
CA PRO A 129 -18.62 -32.81 8.34
C PRO A 129 -17.59 -33.86 8.74
N GLU A 130 -16.45 -33.41 9.28
CA GLU A 130 -15.46 -34.30 9.87
C GLU A 130 -16.09 -35.07 11.03
N GLU A 131 -16.55 -36.30 10.78
CA GLU A 131 -17.01 -37.19 11.83
C GLU A 131 -15.83 -37.48 12.79
N ASP A 132 -16.02 -37.21 14.08
CA ASP A 132 -14.99 -37.49 15.11
C ASP A 132 -14.80 -39.00 15.31
N VAL A 133 -15.67 -39.84 14.75
CA VAL A 133 -15.52 -41.30 14.77
C VAL A 133 -15.06 -41.75 13.39
N VAL A 134 -13.85 -42.32 13.33
CA VAL A 134 -13.25 -42.83 12.08
C VAL A 134 -13.00 -44.33 12.19
N GLU A 135 -13.12 -45.04 11.08
CA GLU A 135 -12.74 -46.45 10.99
C GLU A 135 -11.25 -46.56 10.65
N ILE A 136 -10.50 -47.29 11.47
CA ILE A 136 -9.09 -47.60 11.23
C ILE A 136 -8.90 -49.12 11.13
N GLU A 137 -7.89 -49.53 10.36
CA GLU A 137 -7.46 -50.92 10.30
C GLU A 137 -6.30 -51.13 11.28
N VAL A 138 -6.46 -52.11 12.17
CA VAL A 138 -5.43 -52.49 13.14
C VAL A 138 -5.18 -53.98 13.02
N GLU A 139 -3.90 -54.35 13.02
CA GLU A 139 -3.49 -55.75 13.05
C GLU A 139 -3.66 -56.32 14.46
N LEU A 140 -4.57 -57.27 14.62
CA LEU A 140 -4.80 -58.01 15.86
C LEU A 140 -4.64 -59.50 15.58
N PHE A 141 -3.73 -60.15 16.31
CA PHE A 141 -3.46 -61.59 16.17
C PHE A 141 -3.16 -62.04 14.72
N GLY A 142 -2.46 -61.20 13.95
CA GLY A 142 -2.09 -61.48 12.55
C GLY A 142 -3.22 -61.30 11.54
N THR A 143 -4.32 -60.65 11.93
CA THR A 143 -5.44 -60.30 11.03
C THR A 143 -5.73 -58.81 11.10
N TRP A 144 -5.98 -58.19 9.96
CA TRP A 144 -6.42 -56.79 9.88
C TRP A 144 -7.90 -56.69 10.25
N VAL A 145 -8.19 -55.91 11.30
CA VAL A 145 -9.54 -55.69 11.81
C VAL A 145 -9.88 -54.21 11.72
N LYS A 146 -11.06 -53.90 11.19
CA LYS A 146 -11.63 -52.56 11.15
C LYS A 146 -12.26 -52.20 12.50
N MET A 147 -11.81 -51.11 13.11
CA MET A 147 -12.33 -50.61 14.38
C MET A 147 -12.70 -49.14 14.29
N ARG A 148 -13.78 -48.75 14.96
CA ARG A 148 -14.18 -47.35 15.09
C ARG A 148 -13.48 -46.72 16.28
N VAL A 149 -12.72 -45.67 16.04
CA VAL A 149 -11.99 -44.92 17.06
C VAL A 149 -12.34 -43.45 17.01
N LYS A 150 -12.24 -42.78 18.16
CA LYS A 150 -12.31 -41.32 18.20
C LYS A 150 -11.03 -40.74 17.62
N ARG A 151 -11.18 -39.93 16.59
CA ARG A 151 -10.09 -39.25 15.92
C ARG A 151 -9.36 -38.28 16.86
N SER A 152 -10.11 -37.59 17.70
CA SER A 152 -9.54 -36.71 18.75
C SER A 152 -8.57 -37.48 19.67
N THR A 153 -8.98 -38.63 20.20
CA THR A 153 -8.13 -39.49 21.03
C THR A 153 -6.94 -40.05 20.26
N LEU A 154 -7.14 -40.46 19.00
CA LEU A 154 -6.06 -40.95 18.16
C LEU A 154 -5.00 -39.87 17.92
N ARG A 155 -5.41 -38.65 17.55
CA ARG A 155 -4.53 -37.50 17.34
C ARG A 155 -3.74 -37.16 18.61
N GLU A 156 -4.40 -37.14 19.77
CA GLU A 156 -3.73 -36.92 21.05
C GLU A 156 -2.67 -37.99 21.35
N ALA A 157 -2.99 -39.26 21.13
CA ALA A 157 -2.08 -40.37 21.37
C ALA A 157 -0.82 -40.34 20.49
N VAL A 158 -0.93 -39.87 19.24
CA VAL A 158 0.22 -39.73 18.32
C VAL A 158 0.85 -38.33 18.32
N GLY A 159 0.39 -37.42 19.19
CA GLY A 159 0.91 -36.05 19.29
C GLY A 159 0.57 -35.14 18.10
N LEU A 160 -0.51 -35.44 17.37
CA LEU A 160 -1.00 -34.61 16.27
C LEU A 160 -1.93 -33.49 16.77
N PRO A 161 -1.93 -32.31 16.11
CA PRO A 161 -2.87 -31.25 16.43
C PRO A 161 -4.33 -31.68 16.29
N GLN A 162 -5.19 -31.19 17.17
CA GLN A 162 -6.64 -31.49 17.14
C GLN A 162 -7.37 -30.81 15.98
N HIS A 163 -6.86 -29.68 15.51
CA HIS A 163 -7.35 -29.01 14.32
C HIS A 163 -6.75 -29.65 13.08
N ASP A 164 -7.53 -29.68 12.00
CA ASP A 164 -7.05 -30.14 10.72
C ASP A 164 -6.03 -29.15 10.12
N ILE A 165 -4.82 -29.65 9.88
CA ILE A 165 -3.71 -28.92 9.27
C ILE A 165 -3.52 -29.30 7.79
N PHE A 166 -4.19 -30.34 7.31
CA PHE A 166 -3.93 -30.93 6.00
C PHE A 166 -5.03 -30.60 4.98
N THR A 167 -6.30 -30.58 5.38
CA THR A 167 -7.38 -30.32 4.42
C THR A 167 -7.60 -28.82 4.15
N ARG A 168 -7.19 -27.92 5.07
CA ARG A 168 -7.01 -26.48 4.76
C ARG A 168 -5.57 -26.07 4.42
N GLY A 169 -4.63 -27.01 4.49
CA GLY A 169 -3.21 -26.80 4.15
C GLY A 169 -2.63 -25.51 4.72
N ILE A 170 -1.83 -24.80 3.93
CA ILE A 170 -1.19 -23.53 4.31
C ILE A 170 -2.17 -22.36 4.57
N PHE A 171 -3.47 -22.54 4.29
CA PHE A 171 -4.49 -21.49 4.40
C PHE A 171 -5.19 -21.46 5.75
N HIS A 172 -4.93 -22.42 6.65
CA HIS A 172 -5.60 -22.52 7.96
C HIS A 172 -5.48 -21.26 8.84
N GLY A 173 -4.44 -20.44 8.63
CA GLY A 173 -4.15 -19.24 9.43
C GLY A 173 -4.44 -17.92 8.72
N PHE A 174 -4.83 -17.94 7.43
CA PHE A 174 -5.04 -16.71 6.69
C PHE A 174 -6.33 -16.03 7.16
N ARG A 175 -6.20 -14.84 7.73
CA ARG A 175 -7.31 -13.98 8.17
C ARG A 175 -7.10 -12.58 7.59
N PRO A 176 -7.74 -12.23 6.47
CA PRO A 176 -7.54 -10.95 5.79
C PRO A 176 -7.71 -9.74 6.72
N GLU A 177 -8.70 -9.80 7.62
CA GLU A 177 -9.03 -8.73 8.56
C GLU A 177 -7.96 -8.56 9.64
N ALA A 178 -7.32 -9.65 10.05
CA ALA A 178 -6.24 -9.62 11.04
C ALA A 178 -4.91 -9.11 10.45
N MET A 179 -4.77 -9.13 9.12
CA MET A 179 -3.60 -8.60 8.40
C MET A 179 -3.75 -7.13 8.01
N MET A 180 -4.93 -6.53 8.22
CA MET A 180 -5.09 -5.09 8.07
C MET A 180 -4.24 -4.36 9.12
N PRO A 181 -3.53 -3.28 8.77
CA PRO A 181 -2.65 -2.61 9.71
C PRO A 181 -3.47 -2.10 10.90
N GLN A 182 -3.07 -2.47 12.12
CA GLN A 182 -3.67 -2.00 13.36
C GLN A 182 -2.72 -0.99 14.01
N GLY A 183 -3.15 0.26 14.13
CA GLY A 183 -2.34 1.34 14.70
C GLY A 183 -2.85 2.73 14.35
N GLU A 184 -2.31 3.74 15.02
CA GLU A 184 -2.51 5.15 14.70
C GLU A 184 -1.66 5.49 13.47
N ASP A 185 -2.31 5.99 12.42
CA ASP A 185 -1.65 6.25 11.14
C ASP A 185 -0.76 7.49 11.23
N VAL A 186 0.45 7.37 10.68
CA VAL A 186 1.33 8.52 10.48
C VAL A 186 0.95 9.17 9.15
N PRO A 187 0.71 10.50 9.11
CA PRO A 187 0.44 11.19 7.86
C PRO A 187 1.63 11.01 6.90
N ASP A 188 1.35 10.45 5.73
CA ASP A 188 2.30 10.24 4.64
C ASP A 188 2.15 11.42 3.67
N GLU A 189 3.15 12.29 3.61
CA GLU A 189 3.19 13.42 2.67
C GLU A 189 3.87 13.01 1.37
N ASP A 190 3.36 13.49 0.24
CA ASP A 190 3.93 13.22 -1.06
C ASP A 190 5.34 13.81 -1.19
N HIS A 191 6.34 12.94 -1.17
CA HIS A 191 7.70 13.32 -1.48
C HIS A 191 7.85 13.49 -2.99
N GLN A 192 8.02 14.74 -3.44
CA GLN A 192 8.39 15.03 -4.82
C GLN A 192 9.76 14.40 -5.10
N MET A 193 9.85 13.55 -6.12
CA MET A 193 11.16 13.16 -6.65
C MET A 193 11.83 14.39 -7.24
N SER A 194 12.81 14.92 -6.52
CA SER A 194 13.75 15.90 -7.07
C SER A 194 14.64 15.18 -8.09
N GLU A 195 14.36 15.37 -9.38
CA GLU A 195 15.31 15.03 -10.44
C GLU A 195 16.52 15.98 -10.33
N ASN A 196 17.72 15.38 -10.24
CA ASN A 196 19.02 16.07 -10.33
C ASN A 196 19.43 16.23 -11.80
#